data_AF-A0A940ZLB0-F1
#
_entry.id   AF-A0A940ZLB0-F1
#
_cell.length_a   1.000
_cell.length_b   1.000
_cell.length_c   1.000
_cell.angle_alpha   90.00
_cell.angle_beta   90.00
_cell.angle_gamma   90.00
#
_symmetry.space_group_name_H-M   'P 1'
#
loop_
_entity.id
_entity.type
_entity.pdbx_description
1 polymer ?
#
loop_
_entity_poly.entity_id
_entity_poly.type
_entity_poly.pdbx_seq_one_letter_code
_entity_poly.pdbx_strand_id
1 'polypeptide(L)'
;IAPMLFLASALLRPGEFWPTGVADGLYSVVAFLVAVISGTVFAPVLLPWLPGRSFSVKGLLVGLLGALIWAALRWQTSATWTGAIEIVAWLLIIPSVAAFLAMNFTGASTYTSLSGVQKEMRVAVPLQIGVCAAGLILWFVALGMGMGG
;
A
#
# COMPACT_ATOMS: atom_id res chain seq x y z
N ILE A 1 13.21 3.49 4.15
CA ILE A 1 12.26 2.78 3.25
C ILE A 1 12.11 3.51 1.93
N ALA A 2 11.60 4.75 1.89
CA ALA A 2 11.46 5.51 0.63
C ALA A 2 12.75 5.61 -0.23
N PRO A 3 13.95 5.86 0.34
CA PRO A 3 15.19 5.87 -0.45
C PRO A 3 15.55 4.49 -1.01
N MET A 4 15.23 3.41 -0.28
CA MET A 4 15.47 2.04 -0.73
C MET A 4 14.49 1.62 -1.82
N LEU A 5 13.22 2.04 -1.74
CA LEU A 5 12.23 1.79 -2.79
C LEU A 5 12.59 2.53 -4.08
N PHE A 6 13.04 3.79 -3.95
CA PHE A 6 13.55 4.59 -5.05
C PHE A 6 14.82 3.98 -5.66
N LEU A 7 15.80 3.60 -4.82
CA LEU A 7 17.03 2.98 -5.30
C LEU A 7 16.78 1.60 -5.91
N ALA A 8 15.89 0.78 -5.34
CA ALA A 8 15.57 -0.53 -5.89
C ALA A 8 14.93 -0.42 -7.28
N SER A 9 13.97 0.49 -7.46
CA SER A 9 13.31 0.71 -8.75
C SER A 9 14.22 1.38 -9.79
N ALA A 10 15.06 2.34 -9.38
CA ALA A 10 16.01 3.01 -10.25
C ALA A 10 17.21 2.12 -10.65
N LEU A 11 17.62 1.18 -9.78
CA LEU A 11 18.82 0.35 -9.98
C LEU A 11 18.52 -1.04 -10.55
N LEU A 12 17.36 -1.66 -10.25
CA LEU A 12 17.05 -3.02 -10.73
C LEU A 12 16.48 -3.08 -12.15
N ARG A 13 16.12 -1.96 -12.80
CA ARG A 13 15.74 -1.97 -14.23
C ARG A 13 16.98 -1.73 -15.10
N PRO A 14 17.56 -2.76 -15.74
CA PRO A 14 18.74 -2.59 -16.59
C PRO A 14 18.36 -1.84 -17.86
N GLY A 15 19.09 -0.76 -18.18
CA GLY A 15 19.02 -0.06 -19.47
C GLY A 15 18.37 1.33 -19.49
N GLU A 16 17.59 1.71 -18.47
CA GLU A 16 16.78 2.95 -18.49
C GLU A 16 17.07 3.92 -17.33
N PHE A 17 18.35 4.10 -16.98
CA PHE A 17 18.78 4.86 -15.80
C PHE A 17 18.43 6.36 -15.86
N TRP A 18 18.16 6.91 -17.05
CA TRP A 18 18.16 8.37 -17.23
C TRP A 18 16.76 9.02 -17.16
N PRO A 19 15.70 8.54 -17.85
CA PRO A 19 14.35 9.13 -17.71
C PRO A 19 13.28 8.20 -17.11
N THR A 20 13.18 6.94 -17.59
CA THR A 20 12.07 6.03 -17.28
C THR A 20 12.21 5.39 -15.90
N GLY A 21 13.43 4.97 -15.51
CA GLY A 21 13.70 4.38 -14.20
C GLY A 21 13.49 5.36 -13.04
N VAL A 22 13.78 6.65 -13.25
CA VAL A 22 13.54 7.71 -12.25
C VAL A 22 12.04 7.97 -12.07
N ALA A 23 11.27 7.99 -13.16
CA ALA A 23 9.82 8.15 -13.11
C ALA A 23 9.13 6.97 -12.39
N ASP A 24 9.50 5.73 -12.73
CA ASP A 24 8.97 4.52 -12.10
C ASP A 24 9.32 4.44 -10.60
N GLY A 25 10.54 4.85 -10.22
CA GLY A 25 10.90 4.94 -8.81
C GLY A 25 10.16 6.02 -8.05
N LEU A 26 9.86 7.16 -8.69
CA LEU A 26 9.02 8.18 -8.11
C LEU A 26 7.59 7.67 -7.88
N TYR A 27 7.02 6.91 -8.83
CA TYR A 27 5.69 6.30 -8.66
C TYR A 27 5.64 5.35 -7.46
N SER A 28 6.68 4.55 -7.24
CA SER A 28 6.79 3.64 -6.10
C SER A 28 6.90 4.37 -4.76
N VAL A 29 7.66 5.48 -4.72
CA VAL A 29 7.72 6.36 -3.53
C VAL A 29 6.36 7.00 -3.25
N VAL A 30 5.70 7.52 -4.28
CA VAL A 30 4.36 8.11 -4.16
C VAL A 30 3.34 7.06 -3.67
N ALA A 31 3.38 5.84 -4.21
CA ALA A 31 2.51 4.74 -3.77
C ALA A 31 2.66 4.47 -2.27
N PHE A 32 3.90 4.40 -1.79
CA PHE A 32 4.21 4.21 -0.38
C PHE A 32 3.73 5.38 0.48
N LEU A 33 3.92 6.63 0.02
CA LEU A 33 3.42 7.80 0.71
C LEU A 33 1.89 7.81 0.79
N VAL A 34 1.20 7.42 -0.28
CA VAL A 34 -0.26 7.25 -0.28
C VAL A 34 -0.68 6.22 0.76
N ALA A 35 0.02 5.10 0.88
CA ALA A 35 -0.27 4.10 1.93
C ALA A 35 -0.13 4.68 3.34
N VAL A 36 0.97 5.39 3.59
CA VAL A 36 1.24 6.00 4.90
C VAL A 36 0.21 7.07 5.22
N ILE A 37 -0.05 8.01 4.32
CA ILE A 37 -1.01 9.11 4.54
C ILE A 37 -2.43 8.55 4.70
N SER A 38 -2.82 7.55 3.91
CA SER A 38 -4.11 6.87 4.03
C SER A 38 -4.29 6.25 5.41
N GLY A 39 -3.27 5.56 5.93
CA GLY A 39 -3.32 4.89 7.22
C GLY A 39 -3.12 5.79 8.44
N THR A 40 -2.40 6.91 8.31
CA THR A 40 -2.01 7.78 9.45
C THR A 40 -2.77 9.08 9.56
N VAL A 41 -3.24 9.64 8.44
CA VAL A 41 -3.94 10.92 8.41
C VAL A 41 -5.40 10.70 8.08
N PHE A 42 -5.70 10.05 6.96
CA PHE A 42 -7.08 9.86 6.54
C PHE A 42 -7.83 8.87 7.41
N ALA A 43 -7.22 7.75 7.80
CA ALA A 43 -7.86 6.78 8.68
C ALA A 43 -8.40 7.44 9.96
N PRO A 44 -7.60 8.13 10.81
CA PRO A 44 -8.11 8.76 12.03
C PRO A 44 -9.09 9.92 11.79
N VAL A 45 -8.89 10.72 10.74
CA VAL A 45 -9.80 11.82 10.39
C VAL A 45 -11.18 11.32 9.97
N LEU A 46 -11.23 10.18 9.26
CA LEU A 46 -12.48 9.57 8.80
C LEU A 46 -13.07 8.57 9.80
N LEU A 47 -12.38 8.23 10.90
CA LEU A 47 -12.92 7.36 11.96
C LEU A 47 -14.32 7.74 12.47
N PRO A 48 -14.66 9.03 12.76
CA PRO A 48 -15.98 9.39 13.28
C PRO A 48 -17.11 9.20 12.25
N TRP A 49 -16.77 9.17 10.96
CA TRP A 49 -17.74 9.06 9.87
C TRP A 49 -17.80 7.67 9.25
N LEU A 50 -16.78 6.83 9.44
CA LEU A 50 -16.79 5.48 8.88
C LEU A 50 -17.65 4.51 9.71
N PRO A 51 -18.62 3.82 9.08
CA PRO A 51 -19.46 2.84 9.76
C PRO A 51 -18.66 1.59 10.16
N GLY A 52 -19.05 0.97 11.29
CA GLY A 52 -18.50 -0.30 11.75
C GLY A 52 -17.62 -0.21 13.01
N ARG A 53 -17.51 -1.35 13.71
CA ARG A 53 -16.74 -1.48 14.97
C ARG A 53 -15.25 -1.79 14.75
N SER A 54 -14.90 -2.38 13.60
CA SER A 54 -13.53 -2.84 13.31
C SER A 54 -12.66 -1.71 12.75
N PHE A 55 -11.54 -1.43 13.40
CA PHE A 55 -10.54 -0.47 12.92
C PHE A 55 -9.81 -0.95 11.67
N SER A 56 -9.57 -2.27 11.55
CA SER A 56 -8.94 -2.86 10.37
C SER A 56 -9.76 -2.62 9.10
N VAL A 57 -11.08 -2.78 9.17
CA VAL A 57 -11.96 -2.58 8.01
C VAL A 57 -11.96 -1.11 7.57
N LYS A 58 -11.91 -0.18 8.54
CA LYS A 58 -11.85 1.25 8.24
C LYS A 58 -10.56 1.64 7.53
N GLY A 59 -9.43 1.19 8.05
CA GLY A 59 -8.13 1.42 7.41
C GLY A 59 -7.99 0.75 6.05
N LEU A 60 -8.59 -0.43 5.87
CA LEU A 60 -8.63 -1.12 4.57
C LEU A 60 -9.42 -0.32 3.54
N LEU A 61 -10.60 0.20 3.89
CA LEU A 61 -11.42 0.99 2.97
C LEU A 61 -10.71 2.27 2.53
N VAL A 62 -10.15 3.03 3.48
CA VAL A 62 -9.41 4.26 3.18
C VAL A 62 -8.16 3.95 2.34
N GLY A 63 -7.43 2.89 2.69
CA GLY A 63 -6.28 2.43 1.92
C GLY A 63 -6.64 1.97 0.52
N LEU A 64 -7.76 1.27 0.34
CA LEU A 64 -8.24 0.81 -0.96
C LEU A 64 -8.63 1.99 -1.87
N LEU A 65 -9.30 3.00 -1.32
CA LEU A 65 -9.58 4.23 -2.06
C LEU A 65 -8.30 4.93 -2.51
N GLY A 66 -7.31 5.07 -1.61
CA GLY A 66 -6.00 5.62 -1.96
C GLY A 66 -5.28 4.79 -3.03
N ALA A 67 -5.35 3.47 -2.93
CA ALA A 67 -4.74 2.54 -3.87
C ALA A 67 -5.38 2.63 -5.27
N LEU A 68 -6.71 2.75 -5.34
CA LEU A 68 -7.45 2.91 -6.60
C LEU A 68 -7.13 4.24 -7.28
N ILE A 69 -7.02 5.34 -6.53
CA ILE A 69 -6.62 6.64 -7.06
C ILE A 69 -5.21 6.57 -7.64
N TRP A 70 -4.26 5.98 -6.90
CA TRP A 70 -2.90 5.80 -7.38
C TRP A 70 -2.84 4.89 -8.62
N ALA A 71 -3.59 3.78 -8.62
CA ALA A 71 -3.69 2.86 -9.75
C ALA A 71 -4.24 3.54 -11.02
N ALA A 72 -5.26 4.40 -10.89
CA ALA A 72 -5.81 5.16 -12.00
C ALA A 72 -4.78 6.11 -12.63
N LEU A 73 -3.98 6.79 -11.80
CA LEU A 73 -2.89 7.67 -12.28
C LEU A 73 -1.78 6.86 -12.98
N ARG A 74 -1.44 5.68 -12.44
CA ARG A 74 -0.42 4.79 -13.01
C ARG A 74 -0.88 4.20 -14.35
N TRP A 75 -2.13 3.77 -14.44
CA TRP A 75 -2.72 3.19 -15.65
C TRP A 75 -2.68 4.15 -16.84
N GLN A 76 -2.94 5.44 -16.61
CA GLN A 76 -2.90 6.48 -17.64
C GLN A 76 -1.50 6.67 -18.24
N THR A 77 -0.45 6.31 -17.49
CA THR A 77 0.95 6.57 -17.86
C THR A 77 1.66 5.32 -18.40
N SER A 78 1.21 4.11 -18.07
CA SER A 78 1.87 2.87 -18.51
C SER A 78 0.86 1.72 -18.67
N ALA A 79 0.34 1.57 -19.88
CA ALA A 79 -0.52 0.45 -20.30
C ALA A 79 0.31 -0.76 -20.79
N THR A 80 1.30 -1.18 -19.99
CA THR A 80 2.13 -2.36 -20.27
C THR A 80 1.74 -3.52 -19.34
N TRP A 81 2.04 -4.76 -19.76
CA TRP A 81 1.82 -5.96 -18.92
C TRP A 81 2.59 -5.89 -17.59
N THR A 82 3.81 -5.35 -17.61
CA THR A 82 4.60 -5.06 -16.41
C THR A 82 3.94 -4.01 -15.52
N GLY A 83 3.37 -2.95 -16.10
CA GLY A 83 2.62 -1.92 -15.37
C GLY A 83 1.36 -2.48 -14.70
N ALA A 84 0.65 -3.42 -15.34
CA ALA A 84 -0.51 -4.07 -14.75
C ALA A 84 -0.15 -4.91 -13.51
N ILE A 85 0.96 -5.66 -13.55
CA ILE A 85 1.44 -6.44 -12.40
C ILE A 85 1.87 -5.51 -11.26
N GLU A 86 2.55 -4.40 -11.57
CA GLU A 86 2.91 -3.38 -10.59
C GLU A 86 1.68 -2.76 -9.92
N ILE A 87 0.62 -2.46 -10.69
CA ILE A 87 -0.63 -1.94 -10.15
C ILE A 87 -1.28 -2.94 -9.20
N VAL A 88 -1.36 -4.21 -9.56
CA VAL A 88 -1.89 -5.26 -8.67
C VAL A 88 -1.05 -5.39 -7.41
N ALA A 89 0.28 -5.31 -7.52
CA ALA A 89 1.17 -5.34 -6.37
C ALA A 89 0.86 -4.22 -5.36
N TRP A 90 0.75 -2.99 -5.83
CA TRP A 90 0.46 -1.82 -4.98
C TRP A 90 -1.00 -1.79 -4.49
N LEU A 91 -1.95 -2.36 -5.23
CA LEU A 91 -3.33 -2.57 -4.76
C LEU A 91 -3.41 -3.52 -3.56
N LEU A 92 -2.42 -4.41 -3.38
CA LEU A 92 -2.33 -5.27 -2.20
C LEU A 92 -1.55 -4.62 -1.06
N ILE A 93 -0.45 -3.92 -1.38
CA ILE A 93 0.43 -3.29 -0.38
C ILE A 93 -0.27 -2.10 0.31
N ILE A 94 -0.83 -1.17 -0.47
CA ILE A 94 -1.37 0.09 0.06
C ILE A 94 -2.48 -0.15 1.09
N PRO A 95 -3.52 -0.98 0.82
CA PRO A 95 -4.59 -1.22 1.78
C PRO A 95 -4.14 -2.02 2.99
N SER A 96 -3.18 -2.94 2.83
CA SER A 96 -2.62 -3.72 3.94
C SER A 96 -1.87 -2.84 4.92
N VAL A 97 -1.01 -1.95 4.41
CA VAL A 97 -0.25 -0.99 5.22
C VAL A 97 -1.20 0.01 5.88
N ALA A 98 -2.17 0.55 5.14
CA ALA A 98 -3.15 1.49 5.69
C ALA A 98 -4.02 0.85 6.79
N ALA A 99 -4.47 -0.40 6.60
CA ALA A 99 -5.22 -1.15 7.59
C ALA A 99 -4.42 -1.44 8.86
N PHE A 100 -3.14 -1.79 8.70
CA PHE A 100 -2.21 -1.97 9.83
C PHE A 100 -2.01 -0.65 10.61
N LEU A 101 -1.75 0.44 9.90
CA LEU A 101 -1.53 1.76 10.51
C LEU A 101 -2.80 2.28 11.21
N ALA A 102 -3.98 2.05 10.64
CA ALA A 102 -5.25 2.41 11.27
C ALA A 102 -5.45 1.68 12.61
N MET A 103 -5.03 0.41 12.72
CA MET A 103 -5.12 -0.34 13.98
C MET A 103 -4.20 0.22 15.07
N ASN A 104 -3.18 1.01 14.74
CA ASN A 104 -2.36 1.69 15.76
C ASN A 104 -3.11 2.83 16.47
N PHE A 105 -4.24 3.30 15.94
CA PHE A 105 -5.09 4.31 16.58
C PHE A 105 -6.14 3.73 17.53
N THR A 106 -6.14 2.40 17.73
CA THR A 106 -7.06 1.71 18.66
C THR A 106 -6.88 2.12 20.13
N GLY A 107 -5.78 2.81 20.49
CA GLY A 107 -5.54 3.37 21.83
C GLY A 107 -6.06 4.79 22.08
N ALA A 108 -6.57 5.49 21.06
CA ALA A 108 -7.01 6.89 21.16
C ALA A 108 -8.54 7.07 21.23
N SER A 109 -9.33 6.01 21.00
CA SER A 109 -10.80 6.07 21.02
C SER A 109 -11.38 5.48 22.31
N THR A 110 -12.36 6.16 22.91
CA THR A 110 -13.19 5.71 24.05
C THR A 110 -14.13 4.54 23.72
N TYR A 111 -13.84 3.77 22.67
CA TYR A 111 -14.69 2.70 22.16
C TYR A 111 -13.98 1.34 22.31
N THR A 112 -14.47 0.57 23.28
CA THR A 112 -14.36 -0.91 23.47
C THR A 112 -13.17 -1.50 24.24
N SER A 113 -13.44 -2.64 24.90
CA SER A 113 -12.53 -3.36 25.78
C SER A 113 -11.29 -3.86 25.02
N LEU A 114 -10.12 -3.77 25.66
CA LEU A 114 -8.84 -4.32 25.16
C LEU A 114 -8.96 -5.74 24.57
N SER A 115 -9.85 -6.56 25.12
CA SER A 115 -10.13 -7.92 24.66
C SER A 115 -10.76 -8.00 23.26
N GLY A 116 -11.59 -7.02 22.87
CA GLY A 116 -12.21 -6.97 21.55
C GLY A 116 -11.19 -6.65 20.45
N VAL A 117 -10.35 -5.63 20.70
CA VAL A 117 -9.27 -5.22 19.80
C VAL A 117 -8.21 -6.32 19.66
N GLN A 118 -7.80 -6.96 20.77
CA GLN A 118 -6.85 -8.09 20.69
C GLN A 118 -7.36 -9.25 19.83
N LYS A 119 -8.67 -9.54 19.89
CA LYS A 119 -9.29 -10.57 19.05
C LYS A 119 -9.28 -10.18 17.58
N GLU A 120 -9.57 -8.92 17.28
CA GLU A 120 -9.51 -8.38 15.92
C GLU A 120 -8.08 -8.43 15.36
N MET A 121 -7.09 -7.93 16.12
CA MET A 121 -5.69 -7.93 15.70
C MET A 121 -5.14 -9.33 15.44
N ARG A 122 -5.54 -10.33 16.23
CA ARG A 122 -5.11 -11.72 16.05
C ARG A 122 -5.50 -12.31 14.70
N VAL A 123 -6.58 -11.82 14.10
CA VAL A 123 -7.06 -12.26 12.78
C VAL A 123 -6.59 -11.30 11.68
N ALA A 124 -6.69 -9.99 11.90
CA ALA A 124 -6.39 -8.98 10.91
C ALA A 124 -4.90 -8.86 10.60
N VAL A 125 -4.02 -8.88 11.61
CA VAL A 125 -2.58 -8.66 11.41
C VAL A 125 -1.92 -9.75 10.56
N PRO A 126 -2.13 -11.07 10.82
CA PRO A 126 -1.56 -12.11 9.96
C PRO A 126 -2.03 -12.01 8.50
N LEU A 127 -3.31 -11.67 8.30
CA LEU A 127 -3.88 -11.52 6.98
C LEU A 127 -3.26 -10.30 6.24
N GLN A 128 -3.12 -9.16 6.92
CA GLN A 128 -2.47 -7.97 6.36
C GLN A 128 -1.00 -8.24 6.00
N ILE A 129 -0.26 -8.96 6.85
CA ILE A 129 1.12 -9.37 6.56
C ILE A 129 1.15 -10.26 5.33
N GLY A 130 0.27 -11.26 5.24
CA GLY A 130 0.21 -12.17 4.09
C GLY A 130 -0.08 -11.45 2.78
N VAL A 131 -1.06 -10.52 2.80
CA VAL A 131 -1.43 -9.72 1.61
C VAL A 131 -0.29 -8.75 1.24
N CYS A 132 0.33 -8.09 2.21
CA CYS A 132 1.47 -7.21 1.96
C CYS A 132 2.68 -7.98 1.38
N ALA A 133 2.96 -9.18 1.91
CA ALA A 133 4.05 -10.03 1.42
C ALA A 133 3.79 -10.49 -0.02
N ALA A 134 2.56 -10.93 -0.33
CA ALA A 134 2.17 -11.28 -1.70
C ALA A 134 2.34 -10.07 -2.65
N GLY A 135 1.93 -8.88 -2.22
CA GLY A 135 2.13 -7.65 -2.99
C GLY A 135 3.61 -7.33 -3.23
N LEU A 136 4.47 -7.47 -2.21
CA LEU A 136 5.92 -7.26 -2.36
C LEU A 136 6.54 -8.25 -3.35
N ILE A 137 6.16 -9.53 -3.29
CA ILE A 137 6.62 -10.56 -4.24
C ILE A 137 6.22 -10.17 -5.66
N LEU A 138 4.97 -9.77 -5.88
CA LEU A 138 4.49 -9.30 -7.19
C LEU A 138 5.24 -8.07 -7.69
N TRP A 139 5.56 -7.13 -6.80
CA TRP A 139 6.35 -5.95 -7.15
C TRP A 139 7.77 -6.31 -7.60
N PHE A 140 8.44 -7.23 -6.90
CA PHE A 140 9.76 -7.73 -7.32
C PHE A 140 9.70 -8.48 -8.66
N VAL A 141 8.64 -9.26 -8.90
CA VAL A 141 8.42 -9.92 -10.20
C VAL A 141 8.22 -8.90 -11.30
N ALA A 142 7.45 -7.83 -11.06
CA ALA A 142 7.26 -6.75 -12.03
C ALA A 142 8.57 -6.03 -12.37
N LEU A 143 9.43 -5.80 -11.37
CA LEU A 143 10.78 -5.25 -11.58
C LEU A 143 11.64 -6.20 -12.42
N GLY A 144 11.62 -7.50 -12.11
CA GLY A 144 12.35 -8.53 -12.85
C GLY A 144 11.90 -8.71 -14.29
N MET A 145 10.60 -8.61 -14.56
CA MET A 145 10.04 -8.70 -15.92
C MET A 145 10.38 -7.47 -16.76
N GLY A 146 10.58 -6.31 -16.15
CA GLY A 146 11.12 -5.13 -16.82
C GLY A 146 12.57 -5.29 -17.28
N MET A 147 13.28 -6.34 -16.85
CA MET A 147 14.68 -6.61 -17.21
C MET A 147 14.84 -7.35 -18.55
N GLY A 148 13.76 -7.86 -19.15
CA GLY A 148 13.81 -8.74 -20.32
C GLY A 148 13.04 -8.24 -21.55
N GLY A 149 12.55 -7.00 -21.53
CA GLY A 149 11.81 -6.36 -22.64
C GLY A 149 12.69 -5.42 -23.45
#